data_AF-W1XR80-F1
#
_entry.id   AF-W1XR80-F1
#
_cell.length_a   1.000
_cell.length_b   1.000
_cell.length_c   1.000
_cell.angle_alpha   90.00
_cell.angle_beta   90.00
_cell.angle_gamma   90.00
#
_symmetry.space_group_name_H-M   'P 1'
#
loop_
_entity.id
_entity.type
_entity.pdbx_description
1 polymer ?
#
loop_
_entity_poly.entity_id
_entity_poly.type
_entity_poly.pdbx_seq_one_letter_code
_entity_poly.pdbx_strand_id
1 'polypeptide(L)' 'LSILFVLFATCYLAWDEPYDFIRLLFEVTSAFGTVGLTTGITPDLSESSKWVLMLVMFTGRAGVMTVIG' A
#
# COMPACT_ATOMS: atom_id res chain seq x y z
N LEU A 1 -14.55 -0.96 -3.35
CA LEU A 1 -13.62 -0.12 -4.14
C LEU A 1 -12.28 0.02 -3.43
N SER A 2 -12.24 0.55 -2.20
CA SER A 2 -11.03 0.60 -1.36
C SER A 2 -10.35 -0.75 -1.16
N ILE A 3 -11.12 -1.81 -0.84
CA ILE A 3 -10.58 -3.17 -0.70
C ILE A 3 -9.97 -3.69 -2.01
N LEU A 4 -10.60 -3.43 -3.16
CA LEU A 4 -10.07 -3.83 -4.47
C LEU A 4 -8.76 -3.09 -4.79
N PHE A 5 -8.69 -1.79 -4.48
CA PHE A 5 -7.47 -0.99 -4.65
C PHE A 5 -6.33 -1.49 -3.75
N VAL A 6 -6.62 -1.78 -2.48
CA VAL A 6 -5.64 -2.35 -1.53
C VAL A 6 -5.15 -3.72 -2.00
N LEU A 7 -6.05 -4.59 -2.47
CA LEU A 7 -5.66 -5.90 -3.02
C LEU A 7 -4.80 -5.76 -4.28
N PHE A 8 -5.14 -4.84 -5.17
CA PHE A 8 -4.37 -4.60 -6.40
C PHE A 8 -2.96 -4.06 -6.08
N ALA A 9 -2.85 -3.09 -5.18
CA ALA A 9 -1.57 -2.57 -4.72
C ALA A 9 -0.74 -3.66 -4.03
N THR A 10 -1.35 -4.46 -3.14
CA THR A 10 -0.67 -5.57 -2.46
C THR A 10 -0.18 -6.62 -3.47
N CYS A 11 -0.96 -6.93 -4.50
CA CYS A 11 -0.58 -7.87 -5.55
C CYS A 11 0.58 -7.33 -6.41
N TYR A 12 0.57 -6.02 -6.71
CA TYR A 12 1.69 -5.36 -7.38
C TYR A 12 2.98 -5.43 -6.55
N LEU A 13 2.93 -5.08 -5.26
CA LEU A 13 4.10 -5.17 -4.39
C LEU A 13 4.55 -6.63 -4.17
N ALA A 14 3.63 -7.59 -4.11
CA ALA A 14 3.97 -9.01 -4.00
C ALA A 14 4.64 -9.58 -5.26
N TRP A 15 4.49 -8.91 -6.41
CA TRP A 15 5.22 -9.25 -7.63
C TRP A 15 6.63 -8.67 -7.63
N ASP A 16 6.80 -7.45 -7.11
CA ASP A 16 8.09 -6.75 -7.09
C ASP A 16 8.99 -7.24 -5.94
N GLU A 17 8.39 -7.64 -4.81
CA GLU A 17 9.09 -7.93 -3.56
C GLU A 17 8.89 -9.37 -3.07
N PRO A 18 9.96 -10.06 -2.64
CA PRO A 18 9.89 -11.42 -2.10
C PRO A 18 9.52 -11.43 -0.60
N TYR A 19 8.59 -10.58 -0.16
CA TYR A 19 8.11 -10.56 1.23
C TYR A 19 6.83 -11.39 1.42
N ASP A 20 6.55 -11.75 2.68
CA ASP A 20 5.34 -12.48 3.02
C ASP A 20 4.08 -11.66 2.69
N PHE A 21 3.11 -12.30 2.03
CA PHE A 21 1.86 -11.66 1.60
C PHE A 21 1.13 -10.98 2.75
N ILE A 22 1.14 -11.60 3.94
CA ILE A 22 0.45 -11.04 5.12
C ILE A 22 1.10 -9.74 5.60
N ARG A 23 2.43 -9.61 5.46
CA ARG A 23 3.18 -8.41 5.84
C ARG A 23 2.91 -7.28 4.86
N LEU A 24 2.96 -7.58 3.56
CA LEU A 24 2.62 -6.65 2.48
C LEU A 24 1.19 -6.12 2.63
N LEU A 25 0.22 -7.00 2.89
CA LEU A 25 -1.17 -6.63 3.07
C LEU A 25 -1.34 -5.72 4.30
N PHE A 26 -0.67 -6.03 5.40
CA PHE A 26 -0.68 -5.19 6.61
C PHE A 26 -0.09 -3.80 6.33
N GLU A 27 1.02 -3.73 5.60
CA GLU A 27 1.69 -2.49 5.23
C GLU A 27 0.79 -1.60 4.36
N VAL A 28 0.22 -2.17 3.28
CA VAL A 28 -0.67 -1.45 2.36
C VAL A 28 -1.96 -1.01 3.06
N THR A 29 -2.52 -1.85 3.94
CA THR A 29 -3.72 -1.50 4.71
C THR A 29 -3.44 -0.41 5.75
N SER A 30 -2.28 -0.44 6.41
CA SER A 30 -1.83 0.61 7.33
C SER A 30 -1.56 1.94 6.61
N ALA A 31 -0.91 1.89 5.45
CA ALA A 31 -0.68 3.05 4.58
C ALA A 31 -2.00 3.65 4.10
N PHE A 32 -2.95 2.81 3.67
CA PHE A 32 -4.29 3.22 3.26
C PHE A 32 -5.08 3.87 4.41
N GLY A 33 -4.96 3.35 5.63
CA GLY A 33 -5.57 3.96 6.81
C GLY A 33 -4.80 5.17 7.36
N THR A 34 -3.66 5.55 6.76
CA THR A 34 -2.72 6.56 7.30
C THR A 34 -2.33 6.32 8.77
N VAL A 35 -2.31 5.04 9.19
CA VAL A 35 -2.09 4.64 10.59
C VAL A 35 -0.61 4.79 10.98
N GLY A 36 0.29 4.79 9.99
CA GLY A 36 1.72 4.97 10.20
C GLY A 36 2.42 3.77 10.85
N LEU A 37 1.73 2.63 10.97
CA LEU A 37 2.30 1.37 11.46
C LEU A 37 3.00 0.65 10.31
N THR A 38 4.27 0.29 10.52
CA THR A 38 5.04 -0.53 9.58
C THR A 38 5.45 -1.83 10.24
N THR A 39 5.49 -2.91 9.48
CA THR A 39 6.11 -4.17 9.88
C THR A 39 7.64 -4.15 9.77
N GLY A 40 8.22 -2.99 9.45
CA GLY A 40 9.67 -2.75 9.35
C GLY A 40 10.24 -2.91 7.95
N ILE A 41 9.42 -3.23 6.95
CA ILE A 41 9.83 -3.48 5.55
C ILE A 41 9.79 -2.23 4.66
N THR A 42 9.12 -1.14 5.06
CA THR A 42 9.08 0.12 4.29
C THR A 42 10.45 0.68 3.84
N PRO A 43 11.52 0.63 4.65
CA PRO A 43 12.81 1.17 4.22
C PRO A 43 13.54 0.26 3.22
N ASP A 44 13.33 -1.06 3.30
CA ASP A 44 14.00 -2.06 2.45
C ASP A 44 13.27 -2.34 1.13
N LEU A 45 12.03 -1.83 0.99
CA LEU A 45 11.26 -1.83 -0.24
C LEU A 45 11.99 -1.08 -1.38
N SER A 46 11.91 -1.65 -2.59
CA SER A 46 12.39 -1.08 -3.84
C SER A 46 11.79 0.31 -4.10
N GLU A 47 12.52 1.13 -4.87
CA GLU A 47 12.11 2.49 -5.24
C GLU A 47 10.74 2.51 -5.95
N SER A 48 10.46 1.49 -6.77
CA SER A 48 9.15 1.23 -7.40
C SER A 48 8.04 1.05 -6.37
N SER A 49 8.26 0.17 -5.39
CA SER A 49 7.32 -0.18 -4.34
C SER A 49 7.01 0.99 -3.40
N LYS A 50 8.03 1.81 -3.10
CA LYS A 50 7.88 3.05 -2.31
C LYS A 50 6.97 4.07 -3.01
N TRP A 51 7.12 4.24 -4.32
CA TRP A 51 6.24 5.13 -5.09
C TRP A 51 4.78 4.68 -5.04
N VAL A 52 4.53 3.38 -5.14
CA VAL A 52 3.18 2.82 -5.01
C VAL A 52 2.63 3.05 -3.59
N LEU A 53 3.43 2.84 -2.54
CA LEU A 53 3.02 3.10 -1.16
C LEU A 53 2.69 4.58 -0.91
N MET A 54 3.47 5.51 -1.48
CA MET A 54 3.16 6.95 -1.39
C MET A 54 1.80 7.26 -2.04
N LEU A 55 1.52 6.68 -3.22
CA LEU A 55 0.22 6.81 -3.85
C LEU A 55 -0.91 6.26 -2.98
N VAL A 56 -0.71 5.08 -2.38
CA VAL A 56 -1.68 4.44 -1.46
C VAL A 56 -1.97 5.34 -0.24
N MET A 57 -0.95 5.94 0.37
CA MET A 57 -1.12 6.89 1.49
C MET A 57 -1.90 8.14 1.06
N PHE A 58 -1.63 8.66 -0.14
CA PHE A 58 -2.35 9.80 -0.69
C PHE A 58 -3.82 9.46 -0.95
N THR A 59 -4.10 8.28 -1.50
CA THR A 59 -5.49 7.81 -1.75
C THR A 59 -6.24 7.57 -0.45
N GLY A 60 -5.54 7.07 0.58
CA GLY A 60 -6.07 6.89 1.93
C GLY A 60 -6.53 8.19 2.56
N ARG A 61 -5.70 9.24 2.50
CA ARG A 61 -6.01 10.56 3.06
C ARG A 61 -7.03 11.35 2.25
N ALA A 62 -6.96 11.32 0.92
CA ALA A 62 -7.88 12.05 0.02
C ALA A 62 -9.28 11.42 -0.07
N GLY A 63 -9.44 10.19 0.43
CA GLY A 63 -10.64 9.39 0.28
C GLY A 63 -10.74 8.84 -1.14
N VAL A 64 -10.84 7.52 -1.27
CA VAL A 64 -10.99 6.81 -2.56
C VAL A 64 -12.18 7.33 -3.38
N MET A 65 -13.16 7.94 -2.72
CA MET A 65 -14.32 8.57 -3.39
C MET A 65 -13.95 9.79 -4.24
N THR A 66 -12.85 10.49 -3.96
CA THR A 66 -12.49 11.73 -4.65
C THR A 66 -11.62 11.50 -5.89
N VAL A 67 -10.93 10.35 -5.98
CA VAL A 67 -10.00 10.04 -7.09
C VAL A 67 -10.71 9.42 -8.30
N ILE A 68 -11.91 8.86 -8.10
CA ILE A 68 -12.70 8.16 -9.12
C ILE A 68 -14.00 8.92 -9.48
N GLY A 69 -14.24 10.08 -8.84
CA GLY A 69 -15.33 11.00 -9.17
C GLY A 69 -15.00 11.95 -10.32
#